data_AF-A0A1Y1XZ28-F1
#
_entry.id   AF-A0A1Y1XZ28-F1
#
_cell.length_a   1.000
_cell.length_b   1.000
_cell.length_c   1.000
_cell.angle_alpha   90.00
_cell.angle_beta   90.00
_cell.angle_gamma   90.00
#
_symmetry.space_group_name_H-M   'P 1'
#
loop_
_entity.id
_entity.type
_entity.pdbx_description
1 polymer ?
#
loop_
_entity_poly.entity_id
_entity_poly.type
_entity_poly.pdbx_seq_one_letter_code
_entity_poly.pdbx_strand_id
1 'polypeptide(L)'
;LRSLVTSKDAGIIIGKSGRNVAALRDSTGVKAGVSKVVQGVPDRVLSVTGTLVGVAKAYSMIVQALLDNSPDAQESAFTNPASAEGKTGVIRLLISHNLMGTVIGRQGVKIKHIQDLSHARMVASKELLPQSTERVIEVQGSIEAIRIAVQEIGKCLIEDWERGAGTVLYHPANVAGLGSRDRERLEREREFTKRAIVRTGCGTDFNRTIPIDDFYENLSLSREPFPRAMPNSSNITSREISIPGDLVGCIIGKGGSKISEIRRMSSSRISIEKVPRGDIGERRFIIRGTKEENDRVVDLLIQMVEQERERR
;
A
#
# COMPACT_ATOMS: atom_id res chain seq x y z
N LEU A 1 3.91 -4.05 8.21
CA LEU A 1 4.14 -2.59 8.07
C LEU A 1 5.16 -2.32 6.98
N ARG A 2 5.08 -1.16 6.34
CA ARG A 2 6.05 -0.70 5.34
C ARG A 2 6.57 0.67 5.76
N SER A 3 7.81 0.98 5.44
CA SER A 3 8.44 2.27 5.75
C SER A 3 9.36 2.73 4.63
N LEU A 4 9.44 4.05 4.48
CA LEU A 4 10.31 4.73 3.54
C LEU A 4 11.65 4.99 4.21
N VAL A 5 12.73 4.48 3.61
CA VAL A 5 14.10 4.62 4.12
C VAL A 5 14.97 5.16 3.01
N THR A 6 16.00 5.93 3.35
CA THR A 6 16.96 6.37 2.32
C THR A 6 17.82 5.18 1.87
N SER A 7 18.48 5.31 0.72
CA SER A 7 19.42 4.30 0.24
C SER A 7 20.60 4.09 1.19
N LYS A 8 21.01 5.14 1.91
CA LYS A 8 22.03 5.09 2.96
C LYS A 8 21.54 4.28 4.16
N ASP A 9 20.37 4.62 4.69
CA ASP A 9 19.75 3.92 5.83
C ASP A 9 19.50 2.45 5.53
N ALA A 10 19.01 2.16 4.32
CA ALA A 10 18.83 0.81 3.83
C ALA A 10 20.13 0.00 3.83
N GLY A 11 21.26 0.63 3.50
CA GLY A 11 22.58 0.00 3.58
C GLY A 11 22.94 -0.42 5.02
N ILE A 12 22.68 0.45 5.99
CA ILE A 12 22.90 0.20 7.42
C ILE A 12 21.97 -0.92 7.93
N ILE A 13 20.69 -0.88 7.55
CA ILE A 13 19.68 -1.89 7.94
C ILE A 13 20.05 -3.27 7.39
N ILE A 14 20.54 -3.36 6.16
CA ILE A 14 21.00 -4.63 5.57
C ILE A 14 22.29 -5.10 6.27
N GLY A 15 23.24 -4.18 6.47
CA GLY A 15 24.55 -4.46 7.03
C GLY A 15 25.48 -5.20 6.06
N LYS A 16 26.76 -5.30 6.42
CA LYS A 16 27.78 -6.01 5.63
C LYS A 16 27.35 -7.48 5.44
N SER A 17 27.27 -7.94 4.20
CA SER A 17 26.80 -9.28 3.81
C SER A 17 25.39 -9.65 4.32
N GLY A 18 24.53 -8.67 4.59
CA GLY A 18 23.17 -8.94 5.09
C GLY A 18 23.11 -9.38 6.56
N ARG A 19 24.21 -9.29 7.31
CA ARG A 19 24.29 -9.75 8.70
C ARG A 19 23.28 -9.06 9.62
N ASN A 20 23.11 -7.75 9.45
CA ASN A 20 22.25 -6.97 10.35
C ASN A 20 20.77 -7.33 10.15
N VAL A 21 20.33 -7.40 8.89
CA VAL A 21 18.95 -7.83 8.58
C VAL A 21 18.70 -9.29 8.94
N ALA A 22 19.70 -10.17 8.87
CA ALA A 22 19.60 -11.55 9.34
C ALA A 22 19.39 -11.61 10.87
N ALA A 23 20.26 -10.95 11.65
CA ALA A 23 20.13 -10.87 13.10
C ALA A 23 18.81 -10.23 13.57
N LEU A 24 18.32 -9.24 12.81
CA LEU A 24 17.01 -8.65 13.04
C LEU A 24 15.88 -9.68 12.85
N ARG A 25 15.92 -10.49 11.79
CA ARG A 25 14.90 -11.53 11.54
C ARG A 25 14.94 -12.60 12.62
N ASP A 26 16.13 -13.05 13.03
CA ASP A 26 16.30 -14.12 14.01
C ASP A 26 15.84 -13.69 15.41
N SER A 27 16.16 -12.46 15.83
CA SER A 27 15.85 -11.97 17.18
C SER A 27 14.39 -11.50 17.37
N THR A 28 13.67 -11.23 16.27
CA THR A 28 12.29 -10.72 16.29
C THR A 28 11.27 -11.68 15.70
N GLY A 29 11.71 -12.72 14.97
CA GLY A 29 10.83 -13.66 14.29
C GLY A 29 10.04 -13.05 13.12
N VAL A 30 10.45 -11.89 12.61
CA VAL A 30 9.75 -11.21 11.51
C VAL A 30 10.36 -11.54 10.15
N LYS A 31 9.53 -11.46 9.11
CA LYS A 31 9.97 -11.40 7.71
C LYS A 31 10.20 -9.94 7.32
N ALA A 32 11.45 -9.50 7.40
CA ALA A 32 11.88 -8.16 6.96
C ALA A 32 12.55 -8.20 5.58
N GLY A 33 12.38 -7.19 4.74
CA GLY A 33 13.07 -7.06 3.44
C GLY A 33 13.09 -5.64 2.93
N VAL A 34 14.10 -5.29 2.13
CA VAL A 34 14.27 -3.95 1.55
C VAL A 34 14.15 -4.04 0.02
N SER A 35 13.48 -3.07 -0.59
CA SER A 35 13.36 -2.97 -2.06
C SER A 35 14.72 -2.86 -2.74
N LYS A 36 14.82 -3.26 -4.01
CA LYS A 36 16.02 -3.04 -4.82
C LYS A 36 16.34 -1.54 -4.91
N VAL A 37 17.61 -1.22 -5.11
CA VAL A 37 18.05 0.16 -5.39
C VAL A 37 17.58 0.52 -6.78
N VAL A 38 17.02 1.72 -6.93
CA VAL A 38 16.57 2.28 -8.20
C VAL A 38 17.46 3.48 -8.50
N GLN A 39 18.04 3.55 -9.70
CA GLN A 39 18.91 4.66 -10.06
C GLN A 39 18.11 5.97 -10.12
N GLY A 40 18.69 7.06 -9.58
CA GLY A 40 18.06 8.37 -9.56
C GLY A 40 16.98 8.57 -8.48
N VAL A 41 16.59 7.53 -7.73
CA VAL A 41 15.63 7.63 -6.62
C VAL A 41 16.33 7.31 -5.30
N PRO A 42 16.47 8.28 -4.38
CA PRO A 42 17.20 8.07 -3.13
C PRO A 42 16.42 7.17 -2.15
N ASP A 43 15.10 7.09 -2.29
CA ASP A 43 14.22 6.35 -1.40
C ASP A 43 14.13 4.86 -1.75
N ARG A 44 14.05 4.04 -0.70
CA ARG A 44 13.81 2.59 -0.74
C ARG A 44 12.68 2.25 0.22
N VAL A 45 12.05 1.09 0.00
CA VAL A 45 10.97 0.61 0.85
C VAL A 45 11.45 -0.56 1.70
N LEU A 46 11.39 -0.39 3.01
CA LEU A 46 11.53 -1.47 3.98
C LEU A 46 10.13 -2.06 4.25
N SER A 47 10.01 -3.39 4.15
CA SER A 47 8.79 -4.14 4.46
C SER A 47 9.08 -5.08 5.62
N VAL A 48 8.26 -5.01 6.68
CA VAL A 48 8.38 -5.85 7.88
C VAL A 48 7.03 -6.50 8.15
N THR A 49 6.99 -7.83 8.14
CA THR A 49 5.78 -8.63 8.33
C THR A 49 6.01 -9.66 9.43
N GLY A 50 5.09 -9.79 10.36
CA GLY A 50 5.19 -10.72 11.49
C GLY A 50 4.14 -10.39 12.55
N THR A 51 4.34 -10.88 13.77
CA THR A 51 3.51 -10.50 14.92
C THR A 51 3.67 -9.01 15.23
N LEU A 52 2.64 -8.37 15.78
CA LEU A 52 2.70 -6.94 16.10
C LEU A 52 3.88 -6.61 17.04
N VAL A 53 4.08 -7.44 18.06
CA VAL A 53 5.19 -7.30 19.01
C VAL A 53 6.54 -7.46 18.31
N GLY A 54 6.67 -8.46 17.42
CA GLY A 54 7.90 -8.68 16.63
C GLY A 54 8.19 -7.51 15.70
N VAL A 55 7.16 -6.95 15.04
CA VAL A 55 7.31 -5.79 14.16
C VAL A 55 7.74 -4.55 14.94
N ALA A 56 7.14 -4.26 16.09
CA ALA A 56 7.54 -3.14 16.94
C ALA A 56 8.99 -3.27 17.42
N LYS A 57 9.39 -4.46 17.87
CA LYS A 57 10.79 -4.78 18.25
C LYS A 57 11.76 -4.66 17.07
N ALA A 58 11.34 -5.05 15.87
CA ALA A 58 12.16 -4.89 14.68
C ALA A 58 12.43 -3.41 14.38
N TYR A 59 11.40 -2.55 14.48
CA TYR A 59 11.58 -1.11 14.28
C TYR A 59 12.47 -0.46 15.35
N SER A 60 12.41 -0.90 16.61
CA SER A 60 13.33 -0.40 17.64
C SER A 60 14.79 -0.77 17.34
N MET A 61 15.05 -2.00 16.88
CA MET A 61 16.39 -2.42 16.45
C MET A 61 16.89 -1.67 15.21
N ILE A 62 15.99 -1.38 14.26
CA ILE A 62 16.33 -0.57 13.08
C ILE A 62 16.76 0.83 13.49
N VAL A 63 16.00 1.49 14.37
CA VAL A 63 16.35 2.83 14.86
C VAL A 63 17.69 2.81 15.58
N GLN A 64 17.92 1.82 16.44
CA GLN A 64 19.19 1.66 17.12
C GLN A 64 20.35 1.55 16.12
N ALA A 65 20.24 0.68 15.12
CA ALA A 65 21.27 0.53 14.09
C ALA A 65 21.51 1.83 13.29
N LEU A 66 20.45 2.60 13.00
CA LEU A 66 20.57 3.89 12.31
C LEU A 66 21.25 4.95 13.18
N LEU A 67 20.93 5.00 14.47
CA LEU A 67 21.55 5.94 15.42
C LEU A 67 23.02 5.62 15.68
N ASP A 68 23.38 4.34 15.79
CA ASP A 68 24.76 3.89 15.99
C ASP A 68 25.66 4.22 14.79
N ASN A 69 25.07 4.34 13.59
CA ASN A 69 25.78 4.63 12.34
C ASN A 69 25.48 6.05 11.81
N SER A 70 24.90 6.92 12.63
CA SER A 70 24.70 8.33 12.28
C SER A 70 26.04 9.08 12.31
N PRO A 71 26.35 9.97 11.35
CA PRO A 71 27.64 10.68 11.29
C PRO A 71 27.96 11.47 12.57
N ASP A 72 26.96 11.96 13.29
CA ASP A 72 27.13 12.66 14.58
C ASP A 72 27.72 11.77 15.69
N ALA A 73 27.63 10.45 15.55
CA ALA A 73 28.20 9.51 16.52
C ALA A 73 29.74 9.46 16.46
N GLN A 74 30.37 9.92 15.37
CA GLN A 74 31.83 9.93 15.25
C GLN A 74 32.48 11.20 15.80
N GLU A 75 31.76 12.33 15.90
CA GLU A 75 32.29 13.59 16.47
C GLU A 75 32.08 13.73 17.98
N SER A 76 31.08 13.05 18.55
CA SER A 76 30.72 13.16 19.98
C SER A 76 31.53 12.25 20.92
N ALA A 77 32.46 11.45 20.39
CA ALA A 77 33.31 10.55 21.19
C ALA A 77 34.43 11.27 21.98
N PHE A 78 34.69 12.55 21.70
CA PHE A 78 35.83 13.28 22.29
C PHE A 78 35.48 14.35 23.34
N THR A 79 34.21 14.70 23.58
CA THR A 79 33.92 15.89 24.41
C THR A 79 32.90 15.77 25.54
N ASN A 80 32.06 14.73 25.68
CA ASN A 80 31.28 14.54 26.92
C ASN A 80 30.55 13.17 27.00
N PRO A 81 30.78 12.34 28.04
CA PRO A 81 30.05 11.08 28.23
C PRO A 81 28.62 11.26 28.79
N ALA A 82 28.21 12.49 29.15
CA ALA A 82 26.91 12.77 29.77
C ALA A 82 25.74 13.00 28.78
N SER A 83 25.97 12.98 27.46
CA SER A 83 24.96 13.34 26.44
C SER A 83 24.33 12.13 25.72
N ALA A 84 24.56 10.91 26.20
CA ALA A 84 24.05 9.69 25.55
C ALA A 84 22.52 9.50 25.66
N GLU A 85 21.85 10.19 26.60
CA GLU A 85 20.42 9.99 26.89
C GLU A 85 19.44 10.73 25.96
N GLY A 86 19.93 11.43 24.94
CA GLY A 86 19.09 12.29 24.09
C GLY A 86 18.90 11.85 22.63
N LYS A 87 19.45 10.70 22.20
CA LYS A 87 19.40 10.33 20.77
C LYS A 87 17.97 9.95 20.35
N THR A 88 17.37 10.78 19.51
CA THR A 88 16.06 10.52 18.91
C THR A 88 16.22 10.01 17.49
N GLY A 89 15.53 8.92 17.17
CA GLY A 89 15.42 8.39 15.82
C GLY A 89 14.22 8.96 15.08
N VAL A 90 14.20 8.78 13.76
CA VAL A 90 13.06 9.12 12.91
C VAL A 90 12.73 7.93 12.01
N ILE A 91 11.47 7.53 11.95
CA ILE A 91 10.94 6.53 11.02
C ILE A 91 9.80 7.13 10.20
N ARG A 92 9.82 6.87 8.90
CA ARG A 92 8.75 7.26 7.96
C ARG A 92 7.91 6.04 7.59
N LEU A 93 6.75 5.84 8.23
CA LEU A 93 5.83 4.73 7.96
C LEU A 93 4.96 5.02 6.73
N LEU A 94 4.80 4.02 5.86
CA LEU A 94 3.91 4.06 4.70
C LEU A 94 2.55 3.47 5.09
N ILE A 95 1.50 4.29 5.01
CA ILE A 95 0.15 3.93 5.41
C ILE A 95 -0.81 4.23 4.27
N SER A 96 -1.74 3.31 3.98
CA SER A 96 -2.81 3.55 3.01
C SER A 96 -3.61 4.80 3.38
N HIS A 97 -3.94 5.64 2.39
CA HIS A 97 -4.80 6.80 2.57
C HIS A 97 -6.11 6.45 3.29
N ASN A 98 -6.71 5.30 2.98
CA ASN A 98 -7.97 4.87 3.59
C ASN A 98 -7.83 4.51 5.07
N LEU A 99 -6.66 3.98 5.46
CA LEU A 99 -6.35 3.63 6.85
C LEU A 99 -5.87 4.82 7.68
N MET A 100 -5.53 5.96 7.06
CA MET A 100 -5.05 7.12 7.81
C MET A 100 -6.05 7.62 8.86
N GLY A 101 -7.36 7.54 8.57
CA GLY A 101 -8.40 7.95 9.52
C GLY A 101 -8.41 7.13 10.82
N THR A 102 -7.95 5.88 10.78
CA THR A 102 -7.95 4.96 11.94
C THR A 102 -6.79 5.24 12.88
N VAL A 103 -5.69 5.78 12.34
CA VAL A 103 -4.52 6.24 13.11
C VAL A 103 -4.73 7.68 13.61
N ILE A 104 -5.27 8.58 12.78
CA ILE A 104 -5.48 9.99 13.16
C ILE A 104 -6.64 10.16 14.14
N GLY A 105 -7.76 9.44 13.90
CA GLY A 105 -9.00 9.61 14.65
C GLY A 105 -9.74 10.90 14.33
N ARG A 106 -10.98 11.02 14.84
CA ARG A 106 -11.78 12.25 14.68
C ARG A 106 -11.05 13.43 15.32
N GLN A 107 -10.96 14.56 14.61
CA GLN A 107 -10.24 15.77 15.07
C GLN A 107 -8.77 15.54 15.50
N GLY A 108 -8.15 14.43 15.08
CA GLY A 108 -6.78 14.11 15.49
C GLY A 108 -6.65 13.59 16.92
N VAL A 109 -7.74 13.21 17.58
CA VAL A 109 -7.72 12.75 18.99
C VAL A 109 -6.89 11.46 19.14
N LYS A 110 -7.01 10.50 18.20
CA LYS A 110 -6.34 9.20 18.32
C LYS A 110 -4.82 9.32 18.12
N ILE A 111 -4.36 10.11 17.15
CA ILE A 111 -2.93 10.35 16.97
C ILE A 111 -2.32 11.13 18.14
N LYS A 112 -3.04 12.11 18.72
CA LYS A 112 -2.59 12.80 19.94
C LYS A 112 -2.45 11.84 21.10
N HIS A 113 -3.44 10.97 21.31
CA HIS A 113 -3.36 9.95 22.35
C HIS A 113 -2.16 8.99 22.16
N ILE A 114 -1.88 8.57 20.92
CA ILE A 114 -0.69 7.75 20.62
C ILE A 114 0.60 8.53 20.92
N GLN A 115 0.66 9.84 20.61
CA GLN A 115 1.80 10.69 20.95
C GLN A 115 1.99 10.79 22.47
N ASP A 116 0.91 10.97 23.23
CA ASP A 116 0.96 11.08 24.70
C ASP A 116 1.43 9.77 25.35
N LEU A 117 0.94 8.62 24.87
CA LEU A 117 1.32 7.29 25.38
C LEU A 117 2.77 6.91 25.04
N SER A 118 3.20 7.21 23.83
CA SER A 118 4.53 6.82 23.35
C SER A 118 5.61 7.84 23.67
N HIS A 119 5.24 9.08 24.02
CA HIS A 119 6.13 10.23 24.04
C HIS A 119 6.87 10.47 22.71
N ALA A 120 6.36 9.92 21.60
CA ALA A 120 6.88 10.15 20.26
C ALA A 120 6.17 11.33 19.61
N ARG A 121 6.91 12.14 18.87
CA ARG A 121 6.35 13.14 17.97
C ARG A 121 5.91 12.45 16.68
N MET A 122 4.67 12.65 16.26
CA MET A 122 4.15 12.06 15.02
C MET A 122 3.59 13.12 14.07
N VAL A 123 3.95 13.05 12.80
CA VAL A 123 3.47 13.98 11.77
C VAL A 123 2.95 13.21 10.57
N ALA A 124 1.66 13.35 10.27
CA ALA A 124 1.04 12.74 9.10
C ALA A 124 1.09 13.71 7.90
N SER A 125 1.75 13.29 6.82
CA SER A 125 1.79 14.03 5.55
C SER A 125 0.39 14.17 4.94
N LYS A 126 0.03 15.33 4.38
CA LYS A 126 -1.27 15.55 3.71
C LYS A 126 -1.34 14.92 2.32
N GLU A 127 -0.20 14.88 1.63
CA GLU A 127 -0.09 14.47 0.23
C GLU A 127 0.09 12.96 0.08
N LEU A 128 -0.42 12.42 -1.04
CA LEU A 128 -0.17 11.04 -1.46
C LEU A 128 1.21 10.92 -2.08
N LEU A 129 1.83 9.76 -1.94
CA LEU A 129 3.07 9.46 -2.66
C LEU A 129 2.81 9.30 -4.16
N PRO A 130 3.78 9.65 -5.03
CA PRO A 130 3.61 9.54 -6.48
C PRO A 130 3.23 8.12 -6.92
N GLN A 131 2.25 8.02 -7.83
CA GLN A 131 1.73 6.76 -8.37
C GLN A 131 1.33 5.74 -7.29
N SER A 132 0.96 6.22 -6.10
CA SER A 132 0.59 5.44 -4.93
C SER A 132 -0.63 6.05 -4.25
N THR A 133 -1.31 5.23 -3.47
CA THR A 133 -2.39 5.67 -2.56
C THR A 133 -1.93 5.65 -1.10
N GLU A 134 -0.63 5.55 -0.86
CA GLU A 134 -0.03 5.62 0.47
C GLU A 134 0.39 7.04 0.82
N ARG A 135 0.34 7.34 2.12
CA ARG A 135 0.83 8.55 2.77
C ARG A 135 1.91 8.18 3.77
N VAL A 136 2.73 9.16 4.13
CA VAL A 136 3.79 9.01 5.13
C VAL A 136 3.31 9.50 6.49
N ILE A 137 3.53 8.69 7.53
CA ILE A 137 3.57 9.15 8.92
C ILE A 137 5.02 9.15 9.38
N GLU A 138 5.53 10.33 9.71
CA GLU A 138 6.83 10.46 10.36
C GLU A 138 6.67 10.29 11.87
N VAL A 139 7.46 9.41 12.47
CA VAL A 139 7.48 9.11 13.90
C VAL A 139 8.90 9.38 14.40
N GLN A 140 9.03 10.34 15.33
CA GLN A 140 10.30 10.75 15.91
C GLN A 140 10.26 10.57 17.43
N GLY A 141 11.32 10.02 18.01
CA GLY A 141 11.42 9.84 19.46
C GLY A 141 12.60 8.96 19.86
N SER A 142 12.66 8.58 21.13
CA SER A 142 13.60 7.56 21.60
C SER A 142 13.30 6.18 20.97
N ILE A 143 14.25 5.26 21.07
CA ILE A 143 14.09 3.87 20.58
C ILE A 143 12.83 3.23 21.17
N GLU A 144 12.59 3.45 22.46
CA GLU A 144 11.43 2.92 23.18
C GLU A 144 10.13 3.63 22.79
N ALA A 145 10.16 4.96 22.65
CA ALA A 145 9.02 5.74 22.19
C ALA A 145 8.54 5.26 20.81
N ILE A 146 9.46 5.03 19.88
CA ILE A 146 9.11 4.55 18.54
C ILE A 146 8.57 3.11 18.59
N ARG A 147 9.10 2.24 19.47
CA ARG A 147 8.56 0.89 19.68
C ARG A 147 7.08 0.93 20.05
N ILE A 148 6.75 1.73 21.07
CA ILE A 148 5.36 1.89 21.56
C ILE A 148 4.49 2.51 20.47
N ALA A 149 4.94 3.59 19.82
CA ALA A 149 4.19 4.24 18.76
C ALA A 149 3.88 3.29 17.59
N VAL A 150 4.86 2.51 17.11
CA VAL A 150 4.68 1.52 16.04
C VAL A 150 3.70 0.42 16.46
N GLN A 151 3.76 -0.02 17.72
CA GLN A 151 2.82 -1.01 18.24
C GLN A 151 1.39 -0.48 18.25
N GLU A 152 1.15 0.74 18.75
CA GLU A 152 -0.19 1.34 18.78
C GLU A 152 -0.72 1.64 17.38
N ILE A 153 0.12 2.18 16.48
CA ILE A 153 -0.24 2.35 15.06
C ILE A 153 -0.62 1.00 14.45
N GLY A 154 0.15 -0.06 14.71
CA GLY A 154 -0.13 -1.38 14.20
C GLY A 154 -1.48 -1.93 14.68
N LYS A 155 -1.87 -1.71 15.95
CA LYS A 155 -3.23 -2.05 16.43
C LYS A 155 -4.30 -1.34 15.62
N CYS A 156 -4.17 -0.02 15.43
CA CYS A 156 -5.14 0.79 14.69
C CYS A 156 -5.32 0.35 13.24
N LEU A 157 -4.26 -0.18 12.61
CA LEU A 157 -4.30 -0.65 11.23
C LEU A 157 -4.90 -2.06 11.11
N ILE A 158 -4.73 -2.90 12.14
CA ILE A 158 -5.30 -4.24 12.18
C ILE A 158 -6.81 -4.19 12.45
N GLU A 159 -7.25 -3.30 13.35
CA GLU A 159 -8.68 -3.11 13.68
C GLU A 159 -9.55 -2.87 12.43
N ASP A 160 -9.04 -2.11 11.47
CA ASP A 160 -9.78 -1.63 10.30
C ASP A 160 -9.13 -2.04 8.95
N TRP A 161 -8.37 -3.14 8.93
CA TRP A 161 -7.50 -3.52 7.80
C TRP A 161 -8.24 -3.63 6.46
N GLU A 162 -9.53 -3.96 6.47
CA GLU A 162 -10.40 -4.08 5.28
C GLU A 162 -10.47 -2.78 4.48
N ARG A 163 -10.42 -1.62 5.14
CA ARG A 163 -10.43 -0.31 4.48
C ARG A 163 -9.17 -0.09 3.62
N GLY A 164 -8.11 -0.84 3.90
CA GLY A 164 -6.89 -0.89 3.08
C GLY A 164 -7.03 -1.71 1.79
N ALA A 165 -8.16 -2.39 1.54
CA ALA A 165 -8.38 -3.14 0.30
C ALA A 165 -8.30 -2.21 -0.93
N GLY A 166 -7.52 -2.62 -1.93
CA GLY A 166 -7.30 -1.84 -3.15
C GLY A 166 -6.22 -0.75 -3.03
N THR A 167 -5.46 -0.70 -1.93
CA THR A 167 -4.31 0.20 -1.80
C THR A 167 -3.27 -0.08 -2.90
N VAL A 168 -2.99 0.93 -3.71
CA VAL A 168 -1.83 0.97 -4.60
C VAL A 168 -0.61 1.32 -3.74
N LEU A 169 0.33 0.38 -3.66
CA LEU A 169 1.55 0.49 -2.86
C LEU A 169 2.59 1.36 -3.58
N TYR A 170 3.27 2.22 -2.85
CA TYR A 170 4.40 2.99 -3.35
C TYR A 170 5.53 2.04 -3.75
N HIS A 171 6.05 2.23 -4.97
CA HIS A 171 7.19 1.51 -5.48
C HIS A 171 8.16 2.50 -6.16
N PRO A 172 9.40 2.61 -5.67
CA PRO A 172 10.34 3.62 -6.16
C PRO A 172 10.69 3.43 -7.65
N ALA A 173 10.60 2.22 -8.20
CA ALA A 173 10.90 1.98 -9.61
C ALA A 173 9.88 2.63 -10.56
N ASN A 174 8.63 2.79 -10.13
CA ASN A 174 7.59 3.40 -10.96
C ASN A 174 7.84 4.92 -11.12
N VAL A 175 8.46 5.55 -10.11
CA VAL A 175 8.86 6.96 -10.15
C VAL A 175 10.02 7.19 -11.12
N ALA A 176 10.96 6.25 -11.21
CA ALA A 176 12.10 6.36 -12.13
C ALA A 176 11.72 6.16 -13.61
N GLY A 177 10.59 5.51 -13.90
CA GLY A 177 10.06 5.36 -15.26
C GLY A 177 9.56 6.67 -15.87
N LEU A 178 9.38 7.73 -15.07
CA LEU A 178 9.16 9.10 -15.54
C LEU A 178 10.52 9.71 -15.89
N GLY A 179 11.08 9.28 -17.02
CA GLY A 179 12.30 9.87 -17.58
C GLY A 179 12.17 11.39 -17.73
N SER A 180 13.30 12.08 -17.67
CA SER A 180 13.48 13.53 -17.59
C SER A 180 12.75 14.40 -18.64
N ARG A 181 12.07 13.80 -19.63
CA ARG A 181 11.27 14.50 -20.65
C ARG A 181 9.86 14.85 -20.19
N ASP A 182 9.24 14.07 -19.31
CA ASP A 182 7.87 14.33 -18.84
C ASP A 182 7.81 15.25 -17.62
N ARG A 183 8.90 15.34 -16.85
CA ARG A 183 8.98 16.23 -15.68
C ARG A 183 8.91 17.70 -16.07
N GLU A 184 9.54 18.07 -17.18
CA GLU A 184 9.53 19.43 -17.74
C GLU A 184 8.20 19.77 -18.45
N ARG A 185 7.42 18.75 -18.84
CA ARG A 185 6.08 18.90 -19.44
C ARG A 185 4.99 19.06 -18.36
N LEU A 186 5.07 18.31 -17.27
CA LEU A 186 4.17 18.42 -16.12
C LEU A 186 4.37 19.72 -15.32
N GLU A 187 5.59 20.24 -15.24
CA GLU A 187 5.86 21.57 -14.67
C GLU A 187 5.30 22.70 -15.56
N ARG A 188 5.40 22.58 -16.89
CA ARG A 188 4.78 23.53 -17.84
C ARG A 188 3.24 23.49 -17.84
N GLU A 189 2.63 22.33 -17.67
CA GLU A 189 1.16 22.20 -17.58
C GLU A 189 0.59 22.77 -16.27
N ARG A 190 1.35 22.73 -15.16
CA ARG A 190 0.98 23.38 -13.90
C ARG A 190 1.01 24.90 -13.96
N GLU A 191 1.75 25.48 -14.90
CA GLU A 191 1.82 26.93 -15.10
C GLU A 191 0.71 27.44 -16.04
N PHE A 192 0.25 26.61 -16.98
CA PHE A 192 -0.84 26.94 -17.91
C PHE A 192 -2.23 26.95 -17.25
N THR A 193 -2.46 26.14 -16.22
CA THR A 193 -3.75 26.09 -15.51
C THR A 193 -3.99 27.26 -14.54
N LYS A 194 -2.97 28.09 -14.27
CA LYS A 194 -3.13 29.29 -13.41
C LYS A 194 -3.68 30.52 -14.15
N ARG A 195 -3.84 30.49 -15.48
CA ARG A 195 -4.19 31.69 -16.27
C ARG A 195 -5.54 31.71 -16.98
N ALA A 196 -6.41 30.71 -16.80
CA ALA A 196 -7.71 30.70 -17.46
C ALA A 196 -8.89 30.71 -16.46
N ILE A 197 -9.06 31.84 -15.76
CA ILE A 197 -10.38 32.25 -15.26
C ILE A 197 -10.68 33.61 -15.90
N VAL A 198 -11.34 33.61 -17.07
CA VAL A 198 -12.25 34.68 -17.51
C VAL A 198 -13.34 34.07 -18.42
N ARG A 199 -14.50 33.84 -17.80
CA ARG A 199 -15.85 34.27 -18.25
C ARG A 199 -16.45 33.84 -19.62
N THR A 200 -17.72 33.40 -19.48
CA THR A 200 -18.91 33.58 -20.34
C THR A 200 -19.16 32.67 -21.55
N GLY A 201 -20.35 32.05 -21.58
CA GLY A 201 -21.08 31.76 -22.82
C GLY A 201 -21.76 30.38 -22.89
N CYS A 202 -23.09 30.37 -23.02
CA CYS A 202 -23.94 29.25 -23.44
C CYS A 202 -23.51 28.63 -24.78
N GLY A 203 -23.85 27.35 -25.00
CA GLY A 203 -23.96 26.78 -26.35
C GLY A 203 -23.57 25.31 -26.43
N THR A 204 -24.39 24.54 -27.14
CA THR A 204 -24.37 23.09 -27.33
C THR A 204 -23.32 22.62 -28.35
N ASP A 205 -23.14 21.29 -28.38
CA ASP A 205 -22.80 20.46 -29.55
C ASP A 205 -21.39 19.84 -29.71
N PHE A 206 -21.48 18.67 -30.34
CA PHE A 206 -20.62 17.51 -30.33
C PHE A 206 -19.39 17.59 -31.24
N ASN A 207 -18.47 16.65 -30.99
CA ASN A 207 -17.53 16.05 -31.93
C ASN A 207 -16.15 16.75 -32.11
N ARG A 208 -15.13 16.19 -31.46
CA ARG A 208 -13.77 16.09 -32.02
C ARG A 208 -13.09 14.81 -31.58
N THR A 209 -13.16 13.83 -32.47
CA THR A 209 -12.22 12.73 -32.64
C THR A 209 -10.79 13.29 -32.79
N ILE A 210 -9.82 12.71 -32.07
CA ILE A 210 -8.40 12.78 -32.43
C ILE A 210 -7.94 11.33 -32.65
N PRO A 211 -7.44 10.97 -33.85
CA PRO A 211 -7.02 9.62 -34.18
C PRO A 211 -5.56 9.39 -33.77
N ILE A 212 -5.22 8.19 -33.29
CA ILE A 212 -3.84 7.68 -33.30
C ILE A 212 -3.90 6.18 -33.61
N ASP A 213 -3.67 5.86 -34.88
CA ASP A 213 -3.18 4.57 -35.33
C ASP A 213 -1.65 4.50 -35.14
N ASP A 214 -1.18 3.25 -35.11
CA ASP A 214 0.20 2.76 -35.27
C ASP A 214 1.21 3.01 -34.13
N PHE A 215 1.63 1.93 -33.46
CA PHE A 215 3.01 1.41 -33.52
C PHE A 215 3.16 0.13 -32.64
N TYR A 216 3.32 -1.01 -33.33
CA TYR A 216 3.98 -2.30 -32.99
C TYR A 216 3.32 -3.38 -32.11
N GLU A 217 2.72 -4.32 -32.84
CA GLU A 217 2.78 -5.78 -32.65
C GLU A 217 4.17 -6.31 -33.07
N ASN A 218 4.88 -7.03 -32.19
CA ASN A 218 5.82 -8.13 -32.49
C ASN A 218 6.62 -8.58 -31.24
N LEU A 219 6.19 -9.66 -30.60
CA LEU A 219 7.08 -10.79 -30.25
C LEU A 219 6.23 -11.99 -29.79
N SER A 220 6.01 -12.93 -30.71
CA SER A 220 5.54 -14.27 -30.39
C SER A 220 6.68 -15.27 -30.64
N LEU A 221 6.74 -16.25 -29.73
CA LEU A 221 7.28 -17.61 -29.90
C LEU A 221 8.80 -17.86 -29.71
N SER A 222 9.15 -18.40 -28.54
CA SER A 222 9.63 -19.78 -28.48
C SER A 222 9.60 -20.35 -27.05
N ARG A 223 8.93 -21.49 -26.89
CA ARG A 223 9.39 -22.73 -26.19
C ARG A 223 8.28 -23.40 -25.34
N GLU A 224 7.78 -24.51 -25.89
CA GLU A 224 6.90 -25.56 -25.34
C GLU A 224 7.62 -26.44 -24.24
N PRO A 225 7.06 -27.54 -23.69
CA PRO A 225 6.28 -27.62 -22.44
C PRO A 225 6.82 -28.65 -21.39
N PHE A 226 6.18 -28.71 -20.20
CA PHE A 226 6.23 -29.75 -19.12
C PHE A 226 7.38 -29.74 -18.07
N PRO A 227 7.31 -30.52 -16.96
CA PRO A 227 6.31 -30.49 -15.87
C PRO A 227 6.98 -30.55 -14.47
N ARG A 228 6.44 -29.91 -13.44
CA ARG A 228 6.74 -30.29 -12.03
C ARG A 228 5.53 -30.08 -11.12
N ALA A 229 4.80 -31.17 -10.88
CA ALA A 229 4.08 -31.36 -9.64
C ALA A 229 5.08 -31.78 -8.54
N MET A 230 4.91 -31.25 -7.32
CA MET A 230 5.23 -31.84 -5.99
C MET A 230 5.00 -30.77 -4.90
N PRO A 231 4.70 -31.13 -3.63
CA PRO A 231 3.35 -31.01 -3.08
C PRO A 231 3.21 -29.99 -1.93
N ASN A 232 1.95 -29.76 -1.54
CA ASN A 232 1.45 -28.89 -0.47
C ASN A 232 1.43 -27.38 -0.74
N SER A 233 0.63 -26.97 -1.73
CA SER A 233 -0.04 -25.68 -1.71
C SER A 233 -1.54 -25.92 -1.60
N SER A 234 -2.20 -25.36 -0.61
CA SER A 234 -3.65 -25.18 -0.61
C SER A 234 -4.13 -24.82 -2.03
N ASN A 235 -5.00 -25.64 -2.61
CA ASN A 235 -5.41 -25.58 -4.03
C ASN A 235 -6.20 -24.29 -4.32
N ILE A 236 -5.50 -23.17 -4.41
CA ILE A 236 -6.08 -21.87 -4.72
C ILE A 236 -6.36 -21.82 -6.22
N THR A 237 -7.64 -21.88 -6.56
CA THR A 237 -8.16 -21.80 -7.93
C THR A 237 -8.86 -20.45 -8.13
N SER A 238 -9.08 -20.06 -9.39
CA SER A 238 -9.84 -18.86 -9.74
C SER A 238 -11.09 -19.22 -10.52
N ARG A 239 -12.20 -18.53 -10.24
CA ARG A 239 -13.47 -18.69 -10.93
C ARG A 239 -13.98 -17.32 -11.39
N GLU A 240 -14.62 -17.28 -12.55
CA GLU A 240 -15.19 -16.06 -13.13
C GLU A 240 -16.70 -16.19 -13.27
N ILE A 241 -17.43 -15.13 -12.93
CA ILE A 241 -18.88 -14.99 -13.10
C ILE A 241 -19.20 -13.65 -13.74
N SER A 242 -20.13 -13.62 -14.69
CA SER A 242 -20.68 -12.40 -15.27
C SER A 242 -22.07 -12.13 -14.68
N ILE A 243 -22.31 -10.89 -14.25
CA ILE A 243 -23.60 -10.46 -13.69
C ILE A 243 -24.07 -9.20 -14.42
N PRO A 244 -25.34 -9.10 -14.84
CA PRO A 244 -25.91 -7.91 -15.45
C PRO A 244 -25.69 -6.64 -14.59
N GLY A 245 -25.25 -5.54 -15.21
CA GLY A 245 -24.82 -4.33 -14.50
C GLY A 245 -25.90 -3.67 -13.64
N ASP A 246 -27.17 -3.87 -13.99
CA ASP A 246 -28.34 -3.41 -13.26
C ASP A 246 -28.56 -4.18 -11.94
N LEU A 247 -28.12 -5.44 -11.83
CA LEU A 247 -28.20 -6.26 -10.61
C LEU A 247 -26.98 -6.08 -9.69
N VAL A 248 -25.84 -5.67 -10.26
CA VAL A 248 -24.56 -5.49 -9.54
C VAL A 248 -24.68 -4.51 -8.38
N GLY A 249 -25.44 -3.42 -8.54
CA GLY A 249 -25.60 -2.41 -7.49
C GLY A 249 -26.18 -2.99 -6.20
N CYS A 250 -27.17 -3.89 -6.33
CA CYS A 250 -27.85 -4.55 -5.21
C CYS A 250 -26.97 -5.61 -4.54
N ILE A 251 -26.10 -6.27 -5.31
CA ILE A 251 -25.13 -7.26 -4.81
C ILE A 251 -23.97 -6.59 -4.07
N ILE A 252 -23.51 -5.43 -4.55
CA ILE A 252 -22.48 -4.63 -3.86
C ILE A 252 -23.05 -4.03 -2.57
N GLY A 253 -24.27 -3.49 -2.62
CA GLY A 253 -24.92 -2.82 -1.50
C GLY A 253 -24.41 -1.38 -1.28
N LYS A 254 -25.13 -0.60 -0.45
CA LYS A 254 -24.77 0.78 -0.12
C LYS A 254 -23.40 0.82 0.56
N GLY A 255 -22.42 1.50 -0.06
CA GLY A 255 -21.04 1.57 0.44
C GLY A 255 -20.27 0.25 0.37
N GLY A 256 -20.76 -0.76 -0.37
CA GLY A 256 -20.11 -2.07 -0.47
C GLY A 256 -20.40 -3.02 0.70
N SER A 257 -21.43 -2.76 1.50
CA SER A 257 -21.74 -3.55 2.71
C SER A 257 -22.02 -5.03 2.42
N LYS A 258 -22.89 -5.34 1.46
CA LYS A 258 -23.28 -6.73 1.11
C LYS A 258 -22.13 -7.53 0.52
N ILE A 259 -21.37 -6.95 -0.43
CA ILE A 259 -20.20 -7.65 -0.99
C ILE A 259 -19.09 -7.84 0.06
N SER A 260 -18.97 -6.91 1.01
CA SER A 260 -18.02 -7.07 2.12
C SER A 260 -18.41 -8.21 3.06
N GLU A 261 -19.71 -8.40 3.30
CA GLU A 261 -20.21 -9.57 4.03
C GLU A 261 -19.94 -10.89 3.31
N ILE A 262 -20.16 -10.96 1.99
CA ILE A 262 -19.85 -12.16 1.20
C ILE A 262 -18.34 -12.47 1.26
N ARG A 263 -17.47 -11.46 1.19
CA ARG A 263 -16.02 -11.64 1.36
C ARG A 263 -15.65 -12.15 2.75
N ARG A 264 -16.34 -11.67 3.80
CA ARG A 264 -16.13 -12.09 5.18
C ARG A 264 -16.54 -13.56 5.41
N MET A 265 -17.69 -13.96 4.87
CA MET A 265 -18.23 -15.32 5.06
C MET A 265 -17.51 -16.38 4.24
N SER A 266 -17.01 -16.03 3.06
CA SER A 266 -16.43 -16.99 2.13
C SER A 266 -14.92 -17.19 2.25
N SER A 267 -14.22 -16.35 3.03
CA SER A 267 -12.76 -16.30 3.13
C SER A 267 -12.03 -16.16 1.77
N SER A 268 -12.77 -15.87 0.70
CA SER A 268 -12.31 -15.83 -0.68
C SER A 268 -12.06 -14.40 -1.16
N ARG A 269 -11.09 -14.24 -2.05
CA ARG A 269 -10.78 -12.93 -2.64
C ARG A 269 -11.65 -12.68 -3.86
N ILE A 270 -12.53 -11.69 -3.77
CA ILE A 270 -13.45 -11.30 -4.86
C ILE A 270 -13.00 -9.96 -5.46
N SER A 271 -12.65 -9.95 -6.75
CA SER A 271 -12.35 -8.77 -7.55
C SER A 271 -13.49 -8.50 -8.53
N ILE A 272 -13.84 -7.23 -8.75
CA ILE A 272 -14.92 -6.84 -9.65
C ILE A 272 -14.30 -5.92 -10.71
N GLU A 273 -14.48 -6.24 -11.99
CA GLU A 273 -13.99 -5.39 -13.07
C GLU A 273 -14.76 -4.05 -13.11
N LYS A 274 -14.02 -2.94 -13.31
CA LYS A 274 -14.61 -1.59 -13.35
C LYS A 274 -15.32 -1.30 -14.67
N VAL A 275 -14.88 -1.93 -15.74
CA VAL A 275 -15.40 -1.77 -17.10
C VAL A 275 -16.39 -2.90 -17.35
N PRO A 276 -17.68 -2.60 -17.63
CA PRO A 276 -18.61 -3.61 -18.10
C PRO A 276 -18.10 -4.22 -19.42
N ARG A 277 -18.26 -5.52 -19.61
CA ARG A 277 -17.92 -6.19 -20.88
C ARG A 277 -19.20 -6.60 -21.61
N GLY A 278 -19.18 -6.47 -22.93
CA GLY A 278 -20.32 -6.80 -23.80
C GLY A 278 -21.35 -5.68 -23.89
N ASP A 279 -22.16 -5.72 -24.96
CA ASP A 279 -23.13 -4.69 -25.32
C ASP A 279 -24.28 -4.53 -24.31
N ILE A 280 -24.44 -5.50 -23.40
CA ILE A 280 -25.53 -5.60 -22.42
C ILE A 280 -25.10 -5.07 -21.03
N GLY A 281 -23.85 -4.61 -20.88
CA GLY A 281 -23.39 -3.98 -19.64
C GLY A 281 -23.14 -4.95 -18.48
N GLU A 282 -22.76 -6.19 -18.76
CA GLU A 282 -22.42 -7.19 -17.74
C GLU A 282 -21.10 -6.83 -17.02
N ARG A 283 -21.04 -7.09 -15.72
CA ARG A 283 -19.83 -6.90 -14.91
C ARG A 283 -19.28 -8.24 -14.47
N ARG A 284 -17.96 -8.41 -14.66
CA ARG A 284 -17.23 -9.63 -14.31
C ARG A 284 -16.76 -9.61 -12.86
N PHE A 285 -17.01 -10.71 -12.16
CA PHE A 285 -16.53 -11.03 -10.83
C PHE A 285 -15.48 -12.13 -10.95
N ILE A 286 -14.30 -11.89 -10.40
CA ILE A 286 -13.17 -12.83 -10.38
C ILE A 286 -12.96 -13.24 -8.92
N ILE A 287 -13.19 -14.52 -8.64
CA ILE A 287 -13.12 -15.11 -7.30
C ILE A 287 -11.85 -15.95 -7.23
N ARG A 288 -11.05 -15.77 -6.18
CA ARG A 288 -9.80 -16.50 -5.99
C ARG A 288 -9.70 -17.00 -4.55
N GLY A 289 -9.59 -18.32 -4.40
CA GLY A 289 -9.60 -19.03 -3.12
C GLY A 289 -9.49 -20.53 -3.36
N THR A 290 -9.66 -21.33 -2.31
CA THR A 290 -9.81 -22.78 -2.45
C THR A 290 -11.06 -23.14 -3.26
N LYS A 291 -11.13 -24.36 -3.77
CA LYS A 291 -12.29 -24.81 -4.56
C LYS A 291 -13.59 -24.66 -3.76
N GLU A 292 -13.56 -25.08 -2.49
CA GLU A 292 -14.69 -25.02 -1.57
C GLU A 292 -15.10 -23.58 -1.24
N GLU A 293 -14.14 -22.67 -1.08
CA GLU A 293 -14.44 -21.26 -0.85
C GLU A 293 -15.01 -20.59 -2.11
N ASN A 294 -14.47 -20.90 -3.29
CA ASN A 294 -14.96 -20.37 -4.56
C ASN A 294 -16.40 -20.84 -4.83
N ASP A 295 -16.72 -22.12 -4.57
CA ASP A 295 -18.06 -22.68 -4.69
C ASP A 295 -19.05 -21.95 -3.78
N ARG A 296 -18.71 -21.71 -2.50
CA ARG A 296 -19.57 -20.95 -1.58
C ARG A 296 -19.84 -19.52 -2.04
N VAL A 297 -18.85 -18.82 -2.60
CA VAL A 297 -19.06 -17.46 -3.13
C VAL A 297 -20.05 -17.48 -4.29
N VAL A 298 -19.91 -18.45 -5.17
CA VAL A 298 -20.76 -18.60 -6.36
C VAL A 298 -22.20 -18.81 -5.94
N ASP A 299 -22.46 -19.73 -5.01
CA ASP A 299 -23.81 -20.02 -4.52
C ASP A 299 -24.45 -18.77 -3.90
N LEU A 300 -23.70 -18.03 -3.08
CA LEU A 300 -24.18 -16.79 -2.46
C LEU A 300 -24.48 -15.69 -3.51
N LEU A 301 -23.64 -15.56 -4.53
CA LEU A 301 -23.85 -14.58 -5.60
C LEU A 301 -25.07 -14.95 -6.46
N ILE A 302 -25.25 -16.23 -6.80
CA ILE A 302 -26.40 -16.71 -7.56
C ILE A 302 -27.68 -16.50 -6.76
N GLN A 303 -27.70 -16.89 -5.48
CA GLN A 303 -28.85 -16.70 -4.61
C GLN A 303 -29.25 -15.21 -4.48
N MET A 304 -28.27 -14.31 -4.36
CA MET A 304 -28.51 -12.86 -4.33
C MET A 304 -29.05 -12.33 -5.67
N VAL A 305 -28.55 -12.85 -6.80
CA VAL A 305 -29.06 -12.52 -8.13
C VAL A 305 -30.50 -12.98 -8.28
N GLU A 306 -30.82 -14.21 -7.88
CA GLU A 306 -32.18 -14.77 -7.96
C GLU A 306 -33.18 -14.00 -7.07
N GLN A 307 -32.81 -13.74 -5.82
CA GLN A 307 -33.64 -12.93 -4.91
C GLN A 307 -33.90 -11.53 -5.46
N GLU A 308 -32.91 -10.90 -6.09
CA GLU A 308 -33.08 -9.57 -6.68
C GLU A 308 -33.88 -9.62 -7.99
N ARG A 309 -33.80 -10.72 -8.75
CA ARG A 309 -34.65 -10.94 -9.93
C ARG A 309 -36.11 -11.15 -9.54
N GLU A 310 -36.38 -11.85 -8.44
CA GLU A 310 -37.74 -12.13 -7.96
C GLU A 310 -38.40 -10.90 -7.30
N ARG A 311 -37.59 -9.96 -6.80
CA ARG A 311 -38.06 -8.70 -6.21
C ARG A 311 -38.49 -7.66 -7.26
N ARG A 312 -38.07 -7.82 -8.51
CA ARG A 312 -38.34 -6.91 -9.64
C ARG A 312 -39.53 -7.37 -10.45
#